data_AF-X0V660-F1
#
_entry.id   AF-X0V660-F1
#
_cell.length_a   1.000
_cell.length_b   1.000
_cell.length_c   1.000
_cell.angle_alpha   90.00
_cell.angle_beta   90.00
_cell.angle_gamma   90.00
#
_symmetry.space_group_name_H-M   'P 1'
#
loop_
_entity.id
_entity.type
_entity.pdbx_description
1 polymer ?
#
loop_
_entity_poly.entity_id
_entity_poly.type
_entity_poly.pdbx_seq_one_letter_code
_entity_poly.pdbx_strand_id
1 'polypeptide(L)'
;WAELIEGNIEIDGIEIPFFVVLTQSCDLDRDFKDRNKCRTEKRDKYIQSILVCPAYIADLVRHGKHLEGDDLIMENYNHHKWPIIKKNNNARYHFLEKNDELGLPNLVIDFKQYYTIATHILYKLYKIHYVGSLKPLFREDLSQRFASYLSRIGLPMPIIKNASKK
;
A
#
# COMPACT_ATOMS: atom_id res chain seq x y z
N TRP A 1 -5.44 -1.11 15.98
CA TRP A 1 -6.78 -1.78 16.03
C TRP A 1 -7.32 -1.59 17.44
N ALA A 2 -8.55 -2.02 17.74
CA ALA A 2 -9.13 -1.87 19.07
C ALA A 2 -9.65 -3.21 19.60
N GLU A 3 -9.29 -3.55 20.82
CA GLU A 3 -9.72 -4.76 21.51
C GLU A 3 -10.41 -4.42 22.82
N LEU A 4 -11.43 -5.21 23.18
CA LEU A 4 -12.14 -5.06 24.44
C LEU A 4 -11.57 -6.06 25.46
N ILE A 5 -10.83 -5.57 26.45
CA ILE A 5 -10.21 -6.39 27.49
C ILE A 5 -10.77 -5.95 28.83
N GLU A 6 -11.48 -6.85 29.51
CA GLU A 6 -12.10 -6.61 30.82
C GLU A 6 -13.02 -5.36 30.87
N GLY A 7 -13.66 -5.02 29.75
CA GLY A 7 -14.52 -3.83 29.65
C GLY A 7 -13.78 -2.53 29.32
N ASN A 8 -12.45 -2.56 29.21
CA ASN A 8 -11.64 -1.46 28.70
C ASN A 8 -11.39 -1.61 27.19
N ILE A 9 -11.26 -0.49 26.48
CA ILE A 9 -10.86 -0.48 25.07
C ILE A 9 -9.36 -0.19 25.02
N GLU A 10 -8.57 -1.16 24.57
CA GLU A 10 -7.16 -0.98 24.25
C GLU A 10 -7.03 -0.59 22.77
N ILE A 11 -6.16 0.37 22.46
CA ILE A 11 -5.99 0.92 21.11
C ILE A 11 -4.52 0.84 20.72
N ASP A 12 -4.23 0.00 19.73
CA ASP A 12 -2.94 -0.03 19.06
C ASP A 12 -2.92 0.96 17.90
N GLY A 13 -1.99 1.91 17.97
CA GLY A 13 -1.74 2.91 16.93
C GLY A 13 -0.49 2.57 16.13
N ILE A 14 -0.52 2.87 14.83
CA ILE A 14 0.66 2.83 13.96
C ILE A 14 0.81 4.20 13.31
N GLU A 15 2.04 4.72 13.30
CA GLU A 15 2.37 5.97 12.63
C GLU A 15 2.93 5.68 11.23
N ILE A 16 2.19 6.09 10.20
CA ILE A 16 2.57 5.91 8.80
C ILE A 16 2.75 7.30 8.18
N PRO A 17 3.92 7.61 7.60
CA PRO A 17 4.20 8.96 7.11
C PRO A 17 3.37 9.32 5.87
N PHE A 18 3.13 8.36 4.99
CA PHE A 18 2.35 8.56 3.77
C PHE A 18 1.51 7.33 3.44
N PHE A 19 0.32 7.56 2.91
CA PHE A 19 -0.49 6.53 2.28
C PHE A 19 -0.64 6.79 0.78
N VAL A 20 -0.56 5.72 0.01
CA VAL A 20 -0.95 5.70 -1.39
C VAL A 20 -2.29 5.00 -1.51
N VAL A 21 -3.28 5.67 -2.10
CA VAL A 21 -4.60 5.11 -2.36
C VAL A 21 -4.51 4.17 -3.57
N LEU A 22 -4.91 2.92 -3.37
CA LEU A 22 -4.90 1.87 -4.40
C LEU A 22 -6.29 1.54 -4.94
N THR A 23 -7.37 1.95 -4.25
CA THR A 23 -8.72 1.85 -4.83
C THR A 23 -8.80 2.65 -6.13
N GLN A 24 -9.41 2.04 -7.14
CA GLN A 24 -9.46 2.59 -8.50
C GLN A 24 -10.12 3.97 -8.52
N SER A 25 -9.55 4.91 -9.30
CA SER A 25 -10.05 6.28 -9.34
C SER A 25 -11.45 6.41 -9.94
N CYS A 26 -11.83 5.53 -10.87
CA CYS A 26 -13.18 5.51 -11.44
C CYS A 26 -14.24 5.09 -10.40
N ASP A 27 -13.91 4.12 -9.54
CA ASP A 27 -14.78 3.69 -8.45
C ASP A 27 -14.91 4.80 -7.41
N LEU A 28 -13.80 5.42 -6.99
CA LEU A 28 -13.80 6.54 -6.04
C LEU A 28 -14.59 7.75 -6.56
N ASP A 29 -14.45 8.10 -7.83
CA ASP A 29 -15.21 9.20 -8.44
C ASP A 29 -16.72 8.91 -8.44
N ARG A 30 -17.09 7.65 -8.73
CA ARG A 30 -18.49 7.23 -8.74
C ARG A 30 -19.09 7.20 -7.34
N ASP A 31 -18.35 6.67 -6.36
CA ASP A 31 -18.73 6.72 -4.94
C ASP A 31 -18.94 8.16 -4.47
N PHE A 32 -17.96 9.04 -4.73
CA PHE A 32 -18.02 10.44 -4.33
C PHE A 32 -19.21 11.15 -4.95
N LYS A 33 -19.43 11.01 -6.26
CA LYS A 33 -20.58 11.63 -6.95
C LYS A 33 -21.90 11.12 -6.41
N ASP A 34 -22.04 9.82 -6.15
CA ASP A 34 -23.29 9.23 -5.68
C ASP A 34 -23.64 9.66 -4.25
N ARG A 35 -22.63 9.78 -3.37
CA ARG A 35 -22.81 10.31 -2.00
C ARG A 35 -23.22 11.78 -1.97
N ASN A 36 -22.82 12.56 -2.98
CA ASN A 36 -23.11 13.99 -3.07
C ASN A 36 -24.34 14.32 -3.93
N LYS A 37 -25.04 13.32 -4.49
CA LYS A 37 -26.34 13.52 -5.15
C LYS A 37 -27.47 13.60 -4.13
N CYS A 38 -28.54 14.33 -4.46
CA CYS A 38 -29.77 14.32 -3.66
C CYS A 38 -30.34 12.91 -3.58
N ARG A 39 -30.51 12.42 -2.34
CA ARG A 39 -31.11 11.14 -1.89
C ARG A 39 -31.54 10.21 -3.04
N THR A 40 -30.59 9.42 -3.52
CA THR A 40 -30.88 8.18 -4.23
C THR A 40 -31.13 7.07 -3.20
N GLU A 41 -32.17 6.26 -3.40
CA GLU A 41 -32.41 5.07 -2.55
C GLU A 41 -31.34 3.99 -2.77
N LYS A 42 -30.75 3.98 -3.98
CA LYS A 42 -29.71 3.03 -4.37
C LYS A 42 -28.34 3.49 -3.88
N ARG A 43 -27.59 2.56 -3.32
CA ARG A 43 -26.22 2.76 -2.78
C ARG A 43 -25.24 1.73 -3.31
N ASP A 44 -25.52 1.12 -4.47
CA ASP A 44 -24.69 0.07 -5.07
C ASP A 44 -23.31 0.59 -5.52
N LYS A 45 -23.12 1.91 -5.57
CA LYS A 45 -21.84 2.56 -5.87
C LYS A 45 -21.02 2.91 -4.63
N TYR A 46 -21.55 2.65 -3.43
CA TYR A 46 -20.87 3.02 -2.20
C TYR A 46 -19.75 2.04 -1.88
N ILE A 47 -18.53 2.56 -1.86
CA ILE A 47 -17.34 1.89 -1.36
C ILE A 47 -17.28 2.14 0.14
N GLN A 48 -17.32 1.08 0.94
CA GLN A 48 -17.30 1.23 2.41
C GLN A 48 -15.90 1.51 2.95
N SER A 49 -14.88 0.97 2.29
CA SER A 49 -13.50 1.07 2.72
C SER A 49 -12.56 1.26 1.53
N ILE A 50 -11.61 2.18 1.67
CA ILE A 50 -10.63 2.52 0.65
C ILE A 50 -9.33 1.77 0.96
N LEU A 51 -8.82 1.06 -0.05
CA LEU A 51 -7.57 0.34 0.00
C LEU A 51 -6.41 1.32 -0.10
N VAL A 52 -5.48 1.22 0.85
CA VAL A 52 -4.28 2.05 0.92
C VAL A 52 -3.05 1.20 1.20
N CYS A 53 -1.90 1.70 0.79
CA CYS A 53 -0.59 1.11 1.06
C CYS A 53 0.31 2.18 1.69
N PRO A 54 1.04 1.88 2.78
CA PRO A 54 1.99 2.81 3.35
C PRO A 54 3.16 3.04 2.38
N ALA A 55 3.65 4.27 2.36
CA ALA A 55 4.87 4.65 1.66
C ALA A 55 5.86 5.23 2.65
N TYR A 56 6.95 4.52 2.88
CA TYR A 56 7.97 4.86 3.88
C TYR A 56 9.12 5.63 3.24
N ILE A 57 9.85 6.41 4.05
CA ILE A 57 11.08 7.07 3.60
C ILE A 57 12.08 5.99 3.16
N ALA A 58 12.57 6.12 1.92
CA ALA A 58 13.38 5.08 1.28
C ALA A 58 14.65 4.73 2.07
N ASP A 59 15.26 5.70 2.74
CA ASP A 59 16.46 5.47 3.55
C ASP A 59 16.18 4.59 4.78
N LEU A 60 15.03 4.78 5.44
CA LEU A 60 14.60 3.92 6.54
C LEU A 60 14.30 2.50 6.06
N VAL A 61 13.71 2.36 4.88
CA VAL A 61 13.48 1.03 4.27
C VAL A 61 14.79 0.34 3.95
N ARG A 62 15.74 1.06 3.35
CA ARG A 62 17.08 0.53 3.04
C ARG A 62 17.77 -0.03 4.27
N HIS A 63 17.65 0.65 5.41
CA HIS A 63 18.29 0.24 6.65
C HIS A 63 17.46 -0.72 7.51
N GLY A 64 16.25 -1.10 7.08
CA GLY A 64 15.37 -2.01 7.82
C GLY A 64 14.68 -1.38 9.03
N LYS A 65 14.63 -0.05 9.11
CA LYS A 65 14.15 0.73 10.28
C LYS A 65 12.76 1.35 10.13
N HIS A 66 12.11 1.14 9.00
CA HIS A 66 10.83 1.80 8.67
C HIS A 66 9.64 1.34 9.54
N LEU A 67 9.81 0.27 10.34
CA LEU A 67 8.80 -0.25 11.28
C LEU A 67 9.37 -0.41 12.70
N GLU A 68 10.47 0.29 13.00
CA GLU A 68 11.12 0.22 14.31
C GLU A 68 10.18 0.68 15.43
N GLY A 69 9.24 1.59 15.14
CA GLY A 69 8.20 2.02 16.09
C GLY A 69 7.15 0.96 16.44
N ASP A 70 7.04 -0.12 15.65
CA ASP A 70 6.17 -1.27 15.93
C ASP A 70 6.95 -2.43 16.56
N ASP A 71 8.18 -2.18 17.05
CA ASP A 71 9.14 -3.18 17.51
C ASP A 71 9.51 -4.24 16.44
N LEU A 72 9.38 -3.88 15.15
CA LEU A 72 9.67 -4.76 14.03
C LEU A 72 10.95 -4.36 13.28
N ILE A 73 11.94 -5.24 13.29
CA ILE A 73 13.18 -5.07 12.51
C ILE A 73 13.05 -5.76 11.15
N MET A 74 13.31 -5.01 10.08
CA MET A 74 13.19 -5.48 8.71
C MET A 74 14.57 -5.78 8.08
N GLU A 75 14.57 -6.46 6.93
CA GLU A 75 15.79 -6.75 6.18
C GLU A 75 16.53 -5.46 5.78
N ASN A 76 17.84 -5.42 5.97
CA ASN A 76 18.70 -4.36 5.44
C ASN A 76 19.10 -4.66 3.98
N TYR A 77 19.01 -3.65 3.12
CA TYR A 77 19.36 -3.75 1.71
C TYR A 77 20.72 -3.12 1.42
N ASN A 78 21.72 -3.98 1.24
CA ASN A 78 23.06 -3.57 0.85
C ASN A 78 23.10 -2.95 -0.57
N HIS A 79 24.28 -2.48 -0.96
CA HIS A 79 24.48 -1.80 -2.26
C HIS A 79 24.18 -2.67 -3.50
N HIS A 80 24.16 -4.00 -3.37
CA HIS A 80 23.78 -4.91 -4.45
C HIS A 80 22.25 -5.10 -4.56
N LYS A 81 21.56 -5.23 -3.42
CA LYS A 81 20.10 -5.44 -3.40
C LYS A 81 19.30 -4.15 -3.59
N TRP A 82 19.79 -3.02 -3.07
CA TRP A 82 19.07 -1.75 -3.13
C TRP A 82 18.71 -1.27 -4.55
N PRO A 83 19.60 -1.38 -5.56
CA PRO A 83 19.26 -1.06 -6.95
C PRO A 83 18.08 -1.85 -7.51
N ILE A 84 17.84 -3.09 -7.03
CA ILE A 84 16.71 -3.92 -7.46
C ILE A 84 15.38 -3.28 -7.01
N ILE A 85 15.35 -2.73 -5.80
CA ILE A 85 14.20 -2.00 -5.26
C ILE A 85 14.03 -0.67 -6.01
N LYS A 86 15.10 0.13 -6.15
CA LYS A 86 15.03 1.43 -6.86
C LYS A 86 14.55 1.30 -8.31
N LYS A 87 14.97 0.22 -9.00
CA LYS A 87 14.55 -0.08 -10.38
C LYS A 87 13.20 -0.79 -10.46
N ASN A 88 12.49 -0.94 -9.35
CA ASN A 88 11.16 -1.57 -9.33
C ASN A 88 11.15 -3.04 -9.82
N ASN A 89 12.27 -3.74 -9.70
CA ASN A 89 12.41 -5.17 -10.04
C ASN A 89 12.13 -6.11 -8.86
N ASN A 90 11.96 -5.56 -7.66
CA ASN A 90 11.49 -6.32 -6.51
C ASN A 90 9.95 -6.41 -6.56
N ALA A 91 9.37 -7.60 -6.44
CA ALA A 91 7.92 -7.77 -6.50
C ALA A 91 7.17 -7.10 -5.33
N ARG A 92 7.79 -7.02 -4.14
CA ARG A 92 7.17 -6.49 -2.90
C ARG A 92 7.12 -4.97 -2.85
N TYR A 93 8.14 -4.31 -3.37
CA TYR A 93 8.33 -2.88 -3.14
C TYR A 93 8.13 -2.06 -4.40
N HIS A 94 7.51 -0.89 -4.28
CA HIS A 94 7.47 0.12 -5.34
C HIS A 94 8.15 1.41 -4.90
N PHE A 95 9.25 1.74 -5.55
CA PHE A 95 10.03 2.94 -5.32
C PHE A 95 9.41 4.13 -6.06
N LEU A 96 9.20 5.22 -5.34
CA LEU A 96 8.83 6.53 -5.87
C LEU A 96 10.01 7.48 -5.71
N GLU A 97 10.40 8.11 -6.82
CA GLU A 97 11.43 9.15 -6.81
C GLU A 97 10.95 10.39 -6.09
N LYS A 98 11.90 11.10 -5.47
CA LYS A 98 11.65 12.38 -4.82
C LYS A 98 10.94 13.35 -5.77
N ASN A 99 10.06 14.18 -5.20
CA ASN A 99 9.40 15.26 -5.91
C ASN A 99 9.53 16.53 -5.08
N ASP A 100 10.46 17.40 -5.49
CA ASP A 100 10.78 18.63 -4.75
C ASP A 100 9.61 19.65 -4.78
N GLU A 101 8.79 19.67 -5.84
CA GLU A 101 7.61 20.54 -5.96
C GLU A 101 6.52 20.19 -4.92
N LEU A 102 6.37 18.89 -4.62
CA LEU A 102 5.41 18.39 -3.63
C LEU A 102 6.04 18.20 -2.24
N GLY A 103 7.32 18.53 -2.07
CA GLY A 103 8.05 18.31 -0.82
C GLY A 103 8.19 16.83 -0.44
N LEU A 104 8.14 15.91 -1.42
CA LEU A 104 8.19 14.47 -1.18
C LEU A 104 9.63 13.94 -1.28
N PRO A 105 10.14 13.23 -0.26
CA PRO A 105 11.42 12.54 -0.35
C PRO A 105 11.30 11.31 -1.26
N ASN A 106 12.41 10.57 -1.44
CA ASN A 106 12.31 9.24 -2.04
C ASN A 106 11.49 8.33 -1.11
N LEU A 107 10.49 7.65 -1.66
CA LEU A 107 9.61 6.77 -0.91
C LEU A 107 9.69 5.33 -1.43
N VAL A 108 9.39 4.39 -0.55
CA VAL A 108 9.16 2.99 -0.90
C VAL A 108 7.81 2.56 -0.36
N ILE A 109 6.93 2.18 -1.28
CA ILE A 109 5.65 1.54 -1.00
C ILE A 109 5.92 0.06 -0.73
N ASP A 110 5.41 -0.47 0.39
CA ASP A 110 5.54 -1.89 0.73
C ASP A 110 4.22 -2.62 0.52
N PHE A 111 4.08 -3.34 -0.60
CA PHE A 111 2.85 -4.08 -0.92
C PHE A 111 2.52 -5.21 0.06
N LYS A 112 3.45 -5.63 0.93
CA LYS A 112 3.15 -6.60 2.00
C LYS A 112 2.23 -6.00 3.06
N GLN A 113 2.32 -4.69 3.26
CA GLN A 113 1.50 -3.97 4.23
C GLN A 113 0.44 -3.21 3.44
N TYR A 114 -0.81 -3.62 3.50
CA TYR A 114 -1.91 -2.86 2.94
C TYR A 114 -3.06 -2.87 3.91
N TYR A 115 -3.79 -1.76 3.92
CA TYR A 115 -4.84 -1.51 4.89
C TYR A 115 -6.09 -1.03 4.17
N THR A 116 -7.22 -1.12 4.86
CA THR A 116 -8.44 -0.48 4.43
C THR A 116 -8.82 0.60 5.43
N ILE A 117 -9.14 1.79 4.93
CA ILE A 117 -9.61 2.90 5.75
C ILE A 117 -11.08 3.13 5.41
N ALA A 118 -11.94 3.26 6.43
CA ALA A 118 -13.35 3.54 6.19
C ALA A 118 -13.51 4.82 5.36
N THR A 119 -14.31 4.76 4.29
CA THR A 119 -14.42 5.85 3.29
C THR A 119 -14.79 7.18 3.93
N HIS A 120 -15.70 7.17 4.90
CA HIS A 120 -16.14 8.37 5.59
C HIS A 120 -15.03 9.03 6.44
N ILE A 121 -14.04 8.25 6.91
CA ILE A 121 -12.87 8.78 7.63
C ILE A 121 -11.93 9.42 6.62
N LEU A 122 -11.58 8.70 5.55
CA LEU A 122 -10.66 9.22 4.54
C LEU A 122 -11.22 10.48 3.86
N TYR A 123 -12.52 10.53 3.59
CA TYR A 123 -13.20 11.71 3.01
C TYR A 123 -13.18 12.95 3.91
N LYS A 124 -13.01 12.77 5.23
CA LYS A 124 -12.78 13.89 6.15
C LYS A 124 -11.31 14.31 6.14
N LEU A 125 -10.39 13.35 6.18
CA LEU A 125 -8.95 13.60 6.31
C LEU A 125 -8.28 14.10 5.02
N TYR A 126 -8.72 13.64 3.85
CA TYR A 126 -8.00 13.92 2.59
C TYR A 126 -7.91 15.42 2.29
N LYS A 127 -8.91 16.23 2.67
CA LYS A 127 -8.91 17.67 2.40
C LYS A 127 -7.75 18.41 3.07
N ILE A 128 -7.23 17.84 4.15
CA ILE A 128 -6.15 18.44 4.97
C ILE A 128 -4.81 17.78 4.64
N HIS A 129 -4.80 16.48 4.35
CA HIS A 129 -3.59 15.68 4.21
C HIS A 129 -3.24 15.29 2.76
N TYR A 130 -4.03 15.72 1.77
CA TYR A 130 -3.76 15.40 0.37
C TYR A 130 -2.49 16.09 -0.13
N VAL A 131 -1.51 15.30 -0.57
CA VAL A 131 -0.23 15.81 -1.11
C VAL A 131 -0.28 15.94 -2.63
N GLY A 132 -0.75 14.91 -3.33
CA GLY A 132 -0.76 14.90 -4.78
C GLY A 132 -1.28 13.60 -5.37
N SER A 133 -1.38 13.55 -6.70
CA SER A 133 -1.81 12.37 -7.45
C SER A 133 -0.72 11.92 -8.42
N LEU A 134 -0.53 10.61 -8.53
CA LEU A 134 0.29 10.03 -9.59
C LEU A 134 -0.32 10.32 -10.96
N LYS A 135 0.53 10.70 -11.91
CA LYS A 135 0.18 10.81 -13.33
C LYS A 135 -0.31 9.45 -13.86
N PRO A 136 -1.17 9.41 -14.89
CA PRO A 136 -1.84 8.19 -15.34
C PRO A 136 -0.91 6.98 -15.56
N LEU A 137 0.21 7.15 -16.27
CA LEU A 137 1.16 6.07 -16.53
C LEU A 137 1.77 5.46 -15.26
N PHE A 138 2.16 6.29 -14.30
CA PHE A 138 2.73 5.84 -13.02
C PHE A 138 1.68 5.19 -12.13
N ARG A 139 0.43 5.66 -12.19
CA ARG A 139 -0.70 5.05 -11.47
C ARG A 139 -1.01 3.67 -12.01
N GLU A 140 -0.97 3.51 -13.33
CA GLU A 140 -1.17 2.22 -13.98
C GLU A 140 -0.05 1.23 -13.60
N ASP A 141 1.21 1.63 -13.73
CA ASP A 141 2.35 0.80 -13.29
C ASP A 141 2.22 0.36 -11.83
N LEU A 142 1.91 1.29 -10.93
CA LEU A 142 1.68 0.99 -9.52
C LEU A 142 0.57 -0.05 -9.33
N SER A 143 -0.56 0.13 -10.01
CA SER A 143 -1.73 -0.75 -9.89
C SER A 143 -1.44 -2.15 -10.43
N GLN A 144 -0.75 -2.24 -11.58
CA GLN A 144 -0.35 -3.51 -12.18
C GLN A 144 0.65 -4.25 -11.29
N ARG A 145 1.63 -3.54 -10.71
CA ARG A 145 2.62 -4.15 -9.80
C ARG A 145 2.00 -4.62 -8.50
N PHE A 146 1.06 -3.86 -7.94
CA PHE A 146 0.29 -4.30 -6.76
C PHE A 146 -0.56 -5.54 -7.05
N ALA A 147 -1.32 -5.54 -8.15
CA ALA A 147 -2.11 -6.71 -8.56
C ALA A 147 -1.23 -7.94 -8.79
N SER A 148 -0.07 -7.74 -9.44
CA SER A 148 0.92 -8.80 -9.67
C SER A 148 1.52 -9.33 -8.37
N TYR A 149 1.75 -8.47 -7.37
CA TYR A 149 2.21 -8.88 -6.05
C TYR A 149 1.19 -9.78 -5.34
N LEU A 150 -0.10 -9.43 -5.40
CA LEU A 150 -1.18 -10.20 -4.78
C LEU A 150 -1.48 -11.52 -5.52
N SER A 151 -1.26 -11.57 -6.83
CA SER A 151 -1.53 -12.76 -7.64
C SER A 151 -0.43 -13.83 -7.57
N ARG A 152 0.66 -13.60 -6.82
CA ARG A 152 1.74 -14.57 -6.67
C ARG A 152 1.22 -15.84 -5.99
N ILE A 153 1.29 -16.94 -6.72
CA ILE A 153 1.04 -18.29 -6.22
C ILE A 153 2.36 -18.98 -5.88
N GLY A 154 2.37 -19.79 -4.83
CA GLY A 154 3.49 -20.70 -4.58
C GLY A 154 3.55 -21.71 -5.72
N LEU A 155 4.62 -21.69 -6.51
CA LEU A 155 4.82 -22.72 -7.52
C LEU A 155 5.07 -24.06 -6.81
N PRO A 156 4.41 -25.15 -7.22
CA PRO A 156 4.67 -26.47 -6.64
C PRO A 156 6.13 -26.84 -6.83
N MET A 157 6.75 -27.46 -5.82
CA MET A 157 8.10 -28.01 -6.00
C MET A 157 8.07 -29.01 -7.15
N PRO A 158 9.04 -28.96 -8.09
CA PRO A 158 9.10 -29.93 -9.16
C PRO A 158 9.19 -31.34 -8.55
N ILE A 159 8.26 -32.21 -8.94
CA ILE A 159 8.33 -33.63 -8.58
C ILE A 159 9.53 -34.19 -9.33
N ILE A 160 10.68 -34.30 -8.66
CA ILE A 160 11.85 -35.00 -9.19
C ILE A 160 11.48 -36.49 -9.21
N LYS A 161 10.97 -36.99 -10.33
CA LYS A 161 10.89 -38.43 -10.57
C LYS A 161 12.32 -38.91 -10.82
N ASN A 162 12.89 -39.59 -9.84
CA ASN A 162 14.12 -40.36 -10.06
C ASN A 162 13.85 -41.36 -11.19
N ALA A 163 14.37 -41.08 -12.38
CA ALA A 163 14.43 -42.07 -13.44
C ALA A 163 15.34 -43.21 -12.94
N SER A 164 14.73 -44.33 -12.55
CA SER A 164 15.47 -45.56 -12.33
C SER A 164 16.19 -45.90 -13.63
N LYS A 165 17.52 -45.75 -13.64
CA LYS A 165 18.36 -46.32 -14.70
C LYS A 165 18.07 -47.83 -14.75
N LYS A 166 17.46 -48.29 -15.84
CA LYS A 166 17.51 -49.69 -16.27
C LYS A 166 18.53 -49.80 -17.38
#